data_AF-A0AA40T1R1-F1
#
_entry.id   AF-A0AA40T1R1-F1
#
_cell.length_a   1.000
_cell.length_b   1.000
_cell.length_c   1.000
_cell.angle_alpha   90.00
_cell.angle_beta   90.00
_cell.angle_gamma   90.00
#
_symmetry.space_group_name_H-M   'P 1'
#
loop_
_entity.id
_entity.type
_entity.pdbx_description
1 polymer ?
#
loop_
_entity_poly.entity_id
_entity_poly.type
_entity_poly.pdbx_seq_one_letter_code
_entity_poly.pdbx_strand_id
1 'polypeptide(L)'
;MTTSQTTTEEISHEMPPIAMEPQDASSSSPTQNCCVGRAGGEELMNGNSLSSPASSASLTDHNAKLSWQTTRRIPYPPPTPYPMMGPASIDDMPSFAMDGENLGGYSQYGVAATSGAENRLDVFTIGKDSAIYHKYWDGSIWSDWERLGGYCLSAPAAVSRGENRIDIFVIGGDRSVYYKYWNGSTWSDWLNLGGYSQFGVAAASWGENRLDLFIVNWDGAMYHKYWDGSIWSDWEKLGGYCISTPAAVSWGLNRIDTFALGSDRAVYHKCWDGSNWLGWEKLGGYSQYGVAAASGAENRLDIYIIARNGAVYHKCWDGSNWVGWDNLGGYSIAAPAAVSSEASRVDTFVLGSDRAVYYKWYRVAD
;
A
#
# COMPACT_ATOMS: atom_id res chain seq x y z
N MET A 1 -40.82 55.47 -5.65
CA MET A 1 -40.88 55.56 -4.18
C MET A 1 -41.70 54.39 -3.67
N THR A 2 -41.02 53.30 -3.31
CA THR A 2 -41.46 52.26 -2.36
C THR A 2 -40.33 51.24 -2.29
N THR A 3 -39.41 51.44 -1.36
CA THR A 3 -38.37 50.46 -0.98
C THR A 3 -38.90 49.66 0.20
N SER A 4 -39.22 48.39 -0.02
CA SER A 4 -39.47 47.42 1.04
C SER A 4 -38.14 46.80 1.48
N GLN A 5 -37.66 47.22 2.65
CA GLN A 5 -36.59 46.52 3.36
C GLN A 5 -37.22 45.35 4.11
N THR A 6 -36.83 44.13 3.74
CA THR A 6 -37.15 42.93 4.53
C THR A 6 -35.86 42.53 5.24
N THR A 7 -35.83 42.78 6.55
CA THR A 7 -34.84 42.26 7.48
C THR A 7 -35.09 40.77 7.68
N THR A 8 -34.09 39.94 7.36
CA THR A 8 -34.08 38.53 7.75
C THR A 8 -33.00 38.35 8.81
N GLU A 9 -33.41 37.99 10.01
CA GLU A 9 -32.56 37.70 11.17
C GLU A 9 -31.70 36.46 10.90
N GLU A 10 -30.39 36.59 11.04
CA GLU A 10 -29.47 35.45 11.17
C GLU A 10 -29.65 34.82 12.56
N ILE A 11 -30.17 33.60 12.61
CA ILE A 11 -30.15 32.76 13.82
C ILE A 11 -28.78 32.07 13.85
N SER A 12 -27.83 32.68 14.55
CA SER A 12 -26.56 32.05 14.91
C SER A 12 -26.77 31.01 16.01
N HIS A 13 -26.76 29.72 15.65
CA HIS A 13 -26.59 28.64 16.63
C HIS A 13 -25.12 28.54 17.03
N GLU A 14 -24.70 29.35 18.01
CA GLU A 14 -23.44 29.12 18.72
C GLU A 14 -23.58 27.89 19.62
N MET A 15 -22.73 26.88 19.39
CA MET A 15 -22.54 25.77 20.31
C MET A 15 -21.74 26.25 21.54
N PRO A 16 -22.12 25.87 22.77
CA PRO A 16 -21.37 26.23 23.96
C PRO A 16 -20.02 25.48 24.00
N PRO A 17 -18.95 26.09 24.54
CA PRO A 17 -17.64 25.45 24.65
C PRO A 17 -17.67 24.29 25.66
N ILE A 18 -17.11 23.15 25.27
CA ILE A 18 -16.87 22.00 26.14
C ILE A 18 -15.71 22.36 27.08
N ALA A 19 -16.02 22.48 28.37
CA ALA A 19 -15.02 22.63 29.42
C ALA A 19 -14.25 21.30 29.61
N MET A 20 -12.94 21.31 29.37
CA MET A 20 -12.03 20.26 29.85
C MET A 20 -11.61 20.62 31.28
N GLU A 21 -12.06 19.84 32.26
CA GLU A 21 -11.52 19.86 33.61
C GLU A 21 -10.20 19.06 33.67
N PRO A 22 -9.15 19.55 34.35
CA PRO A 22 -7.86 18.88 34.41
C PRO A 22 -7.90 17.72 35.41
N GLN A 23 -7.48 16.52 34.98
CA GLN A 23 -7.17 15.44 35.91
C GLN A 23 -5.71 15.57 36.35
N ASP A 24 -5.53 16.03 37.59
CA ASP A 24 -4.25 16.05 38.28
C ASP A 24 -3.73 14.64 38.57
N ALA A 25 -2.43 14.50 38.37
CA ALA A 25 -1.63 13.34 38.70
C ALA A 25 -1.23 13.35 40.18
N SER A 26 -1.54 12.29 40.93
CA SER A 26 -0.69 11.78 42.02
C SER A 26 -1.24 10.47 42.59
N SER A 27 -0.46 9.39 42.54
CA SER A 27 0.00 8.64 43.74
C SER A 27 0.63 7.28 43.41
N SER A 28 1.96 7.23 43.60
CA SER A 28 2.76 6.16 44.24
C SER A 28 2.62 4.67 43.86
N SER A 29 3.75 4.12 43.38
CA SER A 29 4.13 2.69 43.39
C SER A 29 4.12 2.07 44.80
N PRO A 30 4.16 0.72 44.89
CA PRO A 30 5.39 0.13 45.42
C PRO A 30 5.85 -1.16 44.72
N THR A 31 7.16 -1.24 44.50
CA THR A 31 7.94 -2.48 44.35
C THR A 31 8.21 -3.10 45.73
N GLN A 32 8.00 -4.40 45.90
CA GLN A 32 8.73 -5.19 46.91
C GLN A 32 9.10 -6.58 46.37
N ASN A 33 10.41 -6.80 46.29
CA ASN A 33 11.05 -8.11 46.38
C ASN A 33 10.76 -8.72 47.76
N CYS A 34 10.55 -10.04 47.81
CA CYS A 34 11.10 -10.89 48.87
C CYS A 34 11.15 -12.35 48.40
N CYS A 35 12.38 -12.85 48.20
CA CYS A 35 12.68 -14.27 48.29
C CYS A 35 12.55 -14.73 49.75
N VAL A 36 12.23 -16.01 49.98
CA VAL A 36 12.96 -17.00 50.81
C VAL A 36 12.04 -18.19 51.07
N GLY A 37 12.53 -19.40 50.75
CA GLY A 37 11.86 -20.67 51.05
C GLY A 37 12.61 -21.90 50.53
N ARG A 38 13.78 -22.17 51.13
CA ARG A 38 14.51 -23.46 51.21
C ARG A 38 13.57 -24.64 51.54
N ALA A 39 13.85 -25.94 51.36
CA ALA A 39 15.00 -26.74 50.92
C ALA A 39 14.57 -28.23 50.81
N GLY A 40 15.39 -29.05 50.14
CA GLY A 40 15.46 -30.52 50.28
C GLY A 40 15.24 -31.25 48.95
N GLY A 41 16.12 -32.12 48.43
CA GLY A 41 17.41 -32.62 48.90
C GLY A 41 18.09 -33.43 47.78
N GLU A 42 19.40 -33.55 47.93
CA GLU A 42 20.39 -34.52 47.41
C GLU A 42 19.96 -35.56 46.36
N GLU A 43 20.69 -35.63 45.23
CA GLU A 43 21.57 -36.78 44.97
C GLU A 43 22.60 -36.52 43.84
N LEU A 44 23.74 -37.17 44.01
CA LEU A 44 24.99 -37.09 43.25
C LEU A 44 24.90 -37.85 41.92
N MET A 45 25.77 -37.52 40.95
CA MET A 45 26.77 -38.47 40.43
C MET A 45 27.68 -37.86 39.34
N ASN A 46 28.95 -38.23 39.49
CA ASN A 46 30.15 -37.88 38.73
C ASN A 46 30.16 -38.30 37.26
N GLY A 47 31.07 -37.70 36.48
CA GLY A 47 31.75 -38.45 35.41
C GLY A 47 32.56 -37.65 34.40
N ASN A 48 33.86 -37.48 34.69
CA ASN A 48 35.02 -37.54 33.78
C ASN A 48 35.12 -36.61 32.54
N SER A 49 36.30 -36.14 32.09
CA SER A 49 37.67 -36.02 32.58
C SER A 49 38.51 -35.40 31.43
N LEU A 50 39.51 -34.57 31.76
CA LEU A 50 40.76 -34.28 31.01
C LEU A 50 40.62 -33.49 29.68
N SER A 51 41.43 -32.47 29.33
CA SER A 51 42.84 -32.15 29.62
C SER A 51 43.19 -30.67 29.33
N SER A 52 44.10 -30.11 30.13
CA SER A 52 44.71 -28.75 30.13
C SER A 52 45.64 -28.48 28.90
N PRO A 53 46.22 -27.27 28.66
CA PRO A 53 47.13 -26.58 29.60
C PRO A 53 47.01 -25.05 29.71
N ALA A 54 47.64 -24.57 30.79
CA ALA A 54 47.74 -23.20 31.27
C ALA A 54 48.68 -22.31 30.46
N SER A 55 48.51 -20.99 30.57
CA SER A 55 49.57 -20.12 31.11
C SER A 55 49.07 -18.70 31.40
N SER A 56 49.39 -18.24 32.63
CA SER A 56 49.76 -16.88 33.07
C SER A 56 49.07 -15.65 32.46
N ALA A 57 48.66 -14.61 33.19
CA ALA A 57 48.75 -14.24 34.60
C ALA A 57 47.97 -12.92 34.78
N SER A 58 47.76 -12.57 36.04
CA SER A 58 47.49 -11.21 36.57
C SER A 58 46.05 -10.71 36.54
N LEU A 59 45.45 -10.76 37.73
CA LEU A 59 44.21 -10.11 38.13
C LEU A 59 44.40 -8.58 38.12
N THR A 60 43.60 -7.87 37.33
CA THR A 60 43.17 -6.50 37.66
C THR A 60 41.77 -6.23 37.10
N ASP A 61 40.89 -5.76 37.99
CA ASP A 61 39.56 -5.18 37.82
C ASP A 61 38.47 -5.91 37.02
N HIS A 62 37.58 -6.57 37.77
CA HIS A 62 36.21 -6.87 37.34
C HIS A 62 35.39 -5.57 37.25
N ASN A 63 35.40 -4.93 36.08
CA ASN A 63 34.30 -4.09 35.60
C ASN A 63 34.32 -3.92 34.08
N ALA A 64 34.31 -5.05 33.34
CA ALA A 64 34.12 -5.03 31.90
C ALA A 64 32.61 -4.99 31.58
N LYS A 65 32.10 -3.81 31.23
CA LYS A 65 30.86 -3.69 30.44
C LYS A 65 31.03 -4.53 29.18
N LEU A 66 30.23 -5.57 29.02
CA LEU A 66 30.02 -6.25 27.73
C LEU A 66 29.30 -5.28 26.80
N SER A 67 30.05 -4.35 26.18
CA SER A 67 29.56 -3.60 25.03
C SER A 67 29.59 -4.51 23.82
N TRP A 68 28.43 -4.95 23.35
CA TRP A 68 28.29 -5.49 22.01
C TRP A 68 28.88 -4.49 21.01
N GLN A 69 29.85 -4.92 20.19
CA GLN A 69 30.34 -4.11 19.08
C GLN A 69 29.17 -3.87 18.13
N THR A 70 28.61 -2.67 18.22
CA THR A 70 27.47 -2.21 17.47
C THR A 70 27.97 -1.75 16.09
N THR A 71 27.41 -2.36 15.03
CA THR A 71 27.32 -1.83 13.67
C THR A 71 28.63 -1.49 12.95
N ARG A 72 29.19 -2.46 12.21
CA ARG A 72 30.06 -2.12 11.07
C ARG A 72 29.17 -1.51 9.99
N ARG A 73 29.30 -0.21 9.72
CA ARG A 73 28.64 0.45 8.57
C ARG A 73 29.00 -0.32 7.30
N ILE A 74 28.00 -0.91 6.64
CA ILE A 74 28.13 -1.34 5.26
C ILE A 74 28.26 -0.03 4.45
N PRO A 75 29.33 0.19 3.69
CA PRO A 75 29.45 1.37 2.85
C PRO A 75 28.23 1.42 1.92
N TYR A 76 27.56 2.57 1.85
CA TYR A 76 26.56 2.81 0.83
C TYR A 76 27.21 2.54 -0.53
N PRO A 77 26.63 1.67 -1.39
CA PRO A 77 27.03 1.68 -2.78
C PRO A 77 26.78 3.11 -3.30
N PRO A 78 27.70 3.68 -4.10
CA PRO A 78 27.49 5.00 -4.68
C PRO A 78 26.14 4.99 -5.40
N PRO A 79 25.30 6.04 -5.26
CA PRO A 79 24.08 6.14 -6.04
C PRO A 79 24.47 6.01 -7.51
N THR A 80 23.81 5.09 -8.22
CA THR A 80 23.88 5.03 -9.68
C THR A 80 23.64 6.44 -10.22
N PRO A 81 24.52 7.00 -11.06
CA PRO A 81 24.47 8.40 -11.42
C PRO A 81 23.16 8.72 -12.13
N TYR A 82 22.29 9.46 -11.43
CA TYR A 82 21.12 10.07 -12.02
C TYR A 82 21.58 11.14 -13.02
N PRO A 83 21.01 11.21 -14.23
CA PRO A 83 21.09 12.45 -14.99
C PRO A 83 20.37 13.53 -14.18
N MET A 84 21.12 14.52 -13.71
CA MET A 84 20.59 15.73 -13.08
C MET A 84 19.88 16.56 -14.15
N MET A 85 18.58 16.32 -14.34
CA MET A 85 17.71 17.17 -15.14
C MET A 85 16.96 18.11 -14.19
N GLY A 86 16.78 19.36 -14.61
CA GLY A 86 16.09 20.39 -13.82
C GLY A 86 14.62 20.02 -13.51
N PRO A 87 13.96 20.76 -12.60
CA PRO A 87 12.52 20.67 -12.45
C PRO A 87 11.85 20.86 -13.81
N ALA A 88 10.81 20.08 -14.11
CA ALA A 88 9.98 20.32 -15.29
C ALA A 88 9.44 21.75 -15.21
N SER A 89 9.58 22.53 -16.30
CA SER A 89 8.98 23.86 -16.37
C SER A 89 7.47 23.73 -16.24
N ILE A 90 6.82 24.69 -15.60
CA ILE A 90 5.34 24.80 -15.63
C ILE A 90 4.82 24.87 -17.07
N ASP A 91 5.64 25.35 -18.01
CA ASP A 91 5.33 25.45 -19.44
C ASP A 91 5.51 24.11 -20.18
N ASP A 92 6.24 23.15 -19.60
CA ASP A 92 6.36 21.77 -20.11
C ASP A 92 5.25 20.85 -19.55
N MET A 93 4.38 21.38 -18.67
CA MET A 93 3.27 20.65 -18.08
C MET A 93 2.04 20.71 -19.00
N PRO A 94 1.39 19.58 -19.32
CA PRO A 94 0.10 19.61 -20.01
C PRO A 94 -0.93 20.36 -19.16
N SER A 95 -1.57 21.37 -19.75
CA SER A 95 -2.57 22.21 -19.10
C SER A 95 -3.91 21.47 -18.95
N PHE A 96 -4.01 20.57 -17.97
CA PHE A 96 -5.20 19.73 -17.73
C PHE A 96 -6.38 20.42 -17.04
N ALA A 97 -6.34 21.73 -16.85
CA ALA A 97 -7.37 22.46 -16.10
C ALA A 97 -8.73 22.64 -16.85
N MET A 98 -8.87 22.19 -18.11
CA MET A 98 -10.07 22.50 -18.92
C MET A 98 -10.82 21.30 -19.52
N ASP A 99 -10.27 20.07 -19.50
CA ASP A 99 -10.84 18.94 -20.27
C ASP A 99 -11.30 17.73 -19.42
N GLY A 100 -11.24 17.82 -18.08
CA GLY A 100 -11.65 16.74 -17.17
C GLY A 100 -13.09 16.89 -16.65
N GLU A 101 -13.88 15.81 -16.66
CA GLU A 101 -15.20 15.77 -16.04
C GLU A 101 -15.07 15.65 -14.51
N ASN A 102 -15.67 16.58 -13.77
CA ASN A 102 -15.72 16.53 -12.30
C ASN A 102 -16.83 15.59 -11.83
N LEU A 103 -16.46 14.42 -11.29
CA LEU A 103 -17.40 13.41 -10.80
C LEU A 103 -18.01 13.72 -9.41
N GLY A 104 -17.65 14.87 -8.81
CA GLY A 104 -18.03 15.25 -7.45
C GLY A 104 -17.48 14.32 -6.36
N GLY A 105 -17.95 14.46 -5.12
CA GLY A 105 -17.56 13.61 -3.99
C GLY A 105 -16.32 14.09 -3.23
N TYR A 106 -15.88 13.27 -2.25
CA TYR A 106 -14.71 13.52 -1.40
C TYR A 106 -13.94 12.21 -1.19
N SER A 107 -12.61 12.28 -1.27
CA SER A 107 -11.71 11.15 -0.98
C SER A 107 -10.76 11.47 0.17
N GLN A 108 -10.75 10.63 1.20
CA GLN A 108 -9.83 10.73 2.33
C GLN A 108 -8.49 10.03 2.06
N TYR A 109 -8.53 8.86 1.40
CA TYR A 109 -7.38 7.94 1.32
C TYR A 109 -6.99 7.52 -0.09
N GLY A 110 -7.72 7.96 -1.13
CA GLY A 110 -7.44 7.65 -2.52
C GLY A 110 -8.64 7.06 -3.27
N VAL A 111 -8.38 6.69 -4.52
CA VAL A 111 -9.38 6.14 -5.46
C VAL A 111 -8.86 4.82 -6.01
N ALA A 112 -9.74 3.84 -6.16
CA ALA A 112 -9.50 2.66 -6.99
C ALA A 112 -10.50 2.65 -8.15
N ALA A 113 -10.08 2.12 -9.29
CA ALA A 113 -10.93 1.93 -10.45
C ALA A 113 -10.75 0.52 -11.01
N THR A 114 -11.84 -0.08 -11.48
CA THR A 114 -11.82 -1.36 -12.18
C THR A 114 -12.89 -1.37 -13.27
N SER A 115 -12.82 -2.34 -14.19
CA SER A 115 -13.81 -2.55 -15.23
C SER A 115 -14.24 -4.02 -15.19
N GLY A 116 -15.52 -4.25 -14.92
CA GLY A 116 -16.10 -5.60 -14.85
C GLY A 116 -16.82 -6.05 -16.12
N ALA A 117 -17.00 -5.16 -17.10
CA ALA A 117 -17.70 -5.43 -18.36
C ALA A 117 -17.30 -4.38 -19.42
N GLU A 118 -17.60 -4.67 -20.70
CA GLU A 118 -17.38 -3.72 -21.78
C GLU A 118 -18.17 -2.42 -21.54
N ASN A 119 -17.52 -1.27 -21.75
CA ASN A 119 -18.09 0.07 -21.51
C ASN A 119 -18.55 0.33 -20.05
N ARG A 120 -18.05 -0.44 -19.08
CA ARG A 120 -18.32 -0.27 -17.65
C ARG A 120 -17.05 0.14 -16.91
N LEU A 121 -17.13 1.24 -16.16
CA LEU A 121 -16.11 1.64 -15.20
C LEU A 121 -16.73 1.74 -13.81
N ASP A 122 -16.05 1.19 -12.81
CA ASP A 122 -16.46 1.24 -11.42
C ASP A 122 -15.36 1.92 -10.60
N VAL A 123 -15.72 3.01 -9.92
CA VAL A 123 -14.83 3.88 -9.16
C VAL A 123 -15.18 3.80 -7.69
N PHE A 124 -14.17 3.58 -6.85
CA PHE A 124 -14.30 3.44 -5.41
C PHE A 124 -13.46 4.48 -4.69
N THR A 125 -14.01 5.08 -3.64
CA THR A 125 -13.28 6.02 -2.80
C THR A 125 -13.70 5.94 -1.34
N ILE A 126 -12.91 6.56 -0.45
CA ILE A 126 -13.23 6.64 0.97
C ILE A 126 -13.76 8.03 1.32
N GLY A 127 -14.99 8.11 1.81
CA GLY A 127 -15.61 9.37 2.23
C GLY A 127 -15.08 9.88 3.57
N LYS A 128 -15.55 11.07 3.98
CA LYS A 128 -15.13 11.72 5.25
C LYS A 128 -15.52 10.93 6.50
N ASP A 129 -16.55 10.10 6.41
CA ASP A 129 -16.99 9.17 7.44
C ASP A 129 -16.19 7.84 7.44
N SER A 130 -15.11 7.77 6.65
CA SER A 130 -14.27 6.60 6.46
C SER A 130 -15.00 5.39 5.85
N ALA A 131 -16.17 5.58 5.24
CA ALA A 131 -16.89 4.56 4.50
C ALA A 131 -16.46 4.51 3.03
N ILE A 132 -16.64 3.35 2.39
CA ILE A 132 -16.51 3.22 0.93
C ILE A 132 -17.71 3.87 0.25
N TYR A 133 -17.43 4.61 -0.81
CA TYR A 133 -18.38 5.07 -1.80
C TYR A 133 -18.02 4.50 -3.16
N HIS A 134 -19.05 4.19 -3.94
CA HIS A 134 -18.95 3.63 -5.28
C HIS A 134 -19.72 4.51 -6.26
N LYS A 135 -19.18 4.69 -7.46
CA LYS A 135 -19.82 5.36 -8.58
C LYS A 135 -19.42 4.64 -9.85
N TYR A 136 -20.33 4.51 -10.80
CA TYR A 136 -20.06 3.76 -12.02
C TYR A 136 -20.52 4.46 -13.28
N TRP A 137 -19.88 4.13 -14.39
CA TRP A 137 -20.28 4.49 -15.74
C TRP A 137 -20.97 3.30 -16.40
N ASP A 138 -22.17 3.50 -16.96
CA ASP A 138 -22.96 2.42 -17.59
C ASP A 138 -22.81 2.33 -19.11
N GLY A 139 -21.88 3.10 -19.69
CA GLY A 139 -21.71 3.24 -21.14
C GLY A 139 -22.31 4.53 -21.69
N SER A 140 -23.13 5.24 -20.92
CA SER A 140 -23.80 6.49 -21.35
C SER A 140 -23.83 7.59 -20.30
N ILE A 141 -23.99 7.23 -19.02
CA ILE A 141 -24.04 8.19 -17.91
C ILE A 141 -23.33 7.64 -16.67
N TRP A 142 -22.87 8.55 -15.82
CA TRP A 142 -22.41 8.21 -14.49
C TRP A 142 -23.60 8.07 -13.52
N SER A 143 -23.58 7.03 -12.67
CA SER A 143 -24.49 6.88 -11.54
C SER A 143 -24.26 7.97 -10.49
N ASP A 144 -25.16 8.13 -9.52
CA ASP A 144 -24.82 8.85 -8.28
C ASP A 144 -23.82 8.06 -7.42
N TRP A 145 -23.18 8.74 -6.47
CA TRP A 145 -22.34 8.08 -5.47
C TRP A 145 -23.21 7.26 -4.51
N GLU A 146 -23.00 5.94 -4.47
CA GLU A 146 -23.63 5.04 -3.51
C GLU A 146 -22.69 4.74 -2.34
N ARG A 147 -23.22 4.77 -1.12
CA ARG A 147 -22.46 4.46 0.09
C ARG A 147 -22.49 2.96 0.36
N LEU A 148 -21.33 2.31 0.36
CA LEU A 148 -21.18 0.86 0.64
C LEU A 148 -20.84 0.55 2.11
N GLY A 149 -20.67 1.59 2.94
CA GLY A 149 -20.41 1.47 4.38
C GLY A 149 -18.96 1.07 4.68
N GLY A 150 -18.74 0.46 5.86
CA GLY A 150 -17.42 0.11 6.37
C GLY A 150 -16.73 1.26 7.12
N TYR A 151 -15.54 0.97 7.67
CA TYR A 151 -14.63 1.94 8.29
C TYR A 151 -13.19 1.61 7.85
N CYS A 152 -12.65 2.40 6.93
CA CYS A 152 -11.46 2.08 6.16
C CYS A 152 -10.30 3.01 6.52
N LEU A 153 -9.13 2.43 6.80
CA LEU A 153 -7.91 3.15 7.16
C LEU A 153 -6.94 3.39 5.98
N SER A 154 -7.31 2.99 4.77
CA SER A 154 -6.48 3.10 3.57
C SER A 154 -7.33 3.17 2.29
N ALA A 155 -6.68 3.45 1.16
CA ALA A 155 -7.31 3.35 -0.15
C ALA A 155 -7.86 1.93 -0.39
N PRO A 156 -8.99 1.79 -1.10
CA PRO A 156 -9.43 0.48 -1.54
C PRO A 156 -8.46 -0.14 -2.56
N ALA A 157 -8.45 -1.46 -2.64
CA ALA A 157 -8.09 -2.19 -3.86
C ALA A 157 -9.37 -2.73 -4.49
N ALA A 158 -9.50 -2.59 -5.81
CA ALA A 158 -10.64 -3.09 -6.57
C ALA A 158 -10.13 -3.92 -7.75
N VAL A 159 -10.76 -5.07 -7.98
CA VAL A 159 -10.37 -5.99 -9.05
C VAL A 159 -11.62 -6.67 -9.61
N SER A 160 -11.65 -6.84 -10.93
CA SER A 160 -12.60 -7.74 -11.58
C SER A 160 -11.96 -9.10 -11.80
N ARG A 161 -12.70 -10.16 -11.49
CA ARG A 161 -12.28 -11.57 -11.66
C ARG A 161 -13.12 -12.33 -12.66
N GLY A 162 -13.89 -11.62 -13.48
CA GLY A 162 -14.85 -12.18 -14.41
C GLY A 162 -15.96 -11.18 -14.75
N GLU A 163 -16.73 -11.51 -15.77
CA GLU A 163 -17.79 -10.64 -16.28
C GLU A 163 -18.82 -10.31 -15.17
N ASN A 164 -19.08 -9.02 -14.99
CA ASN A 164 -19.98 -8.48 -13.97
C ASN A 164 -19.64 -8.92 -12.53
N ARG A 165 -18.36 -9.23 -12.26
CA ARG A 165 -17.85 -9.51 -10.93
C ARG A 165 -16.80 -8.50 -10.54
N ILE A 166 -17.00 -7.88 -9.38
CA ILE A 166 -16.07 -6.91 -8.79
C ILE A 166 -15.87 -7.31 -7.34
N ASP A 167 -14.62 -7.33 -6.91
CA ASP A 167 -14.23 -7.57 -5.54
C ASP A 167 -13.45 -6.34 -5.04
N ILE A 168 -13.85 -5.81 -3.88
CA ILE A 168 -13.19 -4.68 -3.23
C ILE A 168 -12.60 -5.10 -1.89
N PHE A 169 -11.41 -4.60 -1.59
CA PHE A 169 -10.64 -4.90 -0.40
C PHE A 169 -10.23 -3.62 0.30
N VAL A 170 -10.32 -3.62 1.63
CA VAL A 170 -9.95 -2.48 2.48
C VAL A 170 -9.27 -2.97 3.75
N ILE A 171 -8.56 -2.05 4.40
CA ILE A 171 -8.04 -2.26 5.76
C ILE A 171 -9.01 -1.63 6.76
N GLY A 172 -9.55 -2.46 7.66
CA GLY A 172 -10.49 -2.05 8.69
C GLY A 172 -9.83 -1.30 9.86
N GLY A 173 -10.64 -0.78 10.78
CA GLY A 173 -10.16 -0.08 11.99
C GLY A 173 -9.27 -0.93 12.91
N ASP A 174 -9.40 -2.24 12.85
CA ASP A 174 -8.60 -3.26 13.54
C ASP A 174 -7.33 -3.67 12.77
N ARG A 175 -7.06 -3.04 11.61
CA ARG A 175 -6.00 -3.36 10.66
C ARG A 175 -6.13 -4.73 9.97
N SER A 176 -7.28 -5.41 10.09
CA SER A 176 -7.59 -6.62 9.32
C SER A 176 -8.00 -6.28 7.89
N VAL A 177 -7.89 -7.25 6.99
CA VAL A 177 -8.40 -7.12 5.62
C VAL A 177 -9.88 -7.46 5.60
N TYR A 178 -10.70 -6.56 5.08
CA TYR A 178 -12.11 -6.79 4.80
C TYR A 178 -12.34 -6.79 3.31
N TYR A 179 -13.29 -7.61 2.85
CA TYR A 179 -13.73 -7.61 1.46
C TYR A 179 -15.24 -7.57 1.30
N LYS A 180 -15.67 -7.03 0.17
CA LYS A 180 -17.06 -6.96 -0.27
C LYS A 180 -17.04 -7.19 -1.78
N TYR A 181 -18.07 -7.83 -2.33
CA TYR A 181 -18.09 -8.14 -3.75
C TYR A 181 -19.46 -7.89 -4.38
N TRP A 182 -19.45 -7.53 -5.65
CA TRP A 182 -20.60 -7.49 -6.52
C TRP A 182 -20.79 -8.84 -7.19
N ASN A 183 -22.01 -9.39 -7.13
CA ASN A 183 -22.35 -10.70 -7.70
C ASN A 183 -23.02 -10.63 -9.08
N GLY A 184 -23.14 -9.45 -9.68
CA GLY A 184 -23.91 -9.21 -10.90
C GLY A 184 -25.28 -8.57 -10.65
N SER A 185 -25.74 -8.51 -9.40
CA SER A 185 -27.05 -7.95 -9.05
C SER A 185 -27.07 -7.19 -7.73
N THR A 186 -26.29 -7.62 -6.74
CA THR A 186 -26.19 -6.97 -5.43
C THR A 186 -24.78 -7.04 -4.89
N TRP A 187 -24.46 -6.10 -4.01
CA TRP A 187 -23.27 -6.17 -3.17
C TRP A 187 -23.49 -7.15 -2.01
N SER A 188 -22.49 -7.97 -1.70
CA SER A 188 -22.45 -8.80 -0.50
C SER A 188 -22.40 -7.97 0.78
N ASP A 189 -22.53 -8.58 1.97
CA ASP A 189 -22.07 -7.96 3.21
C ASP A 189 -20.54 -7.85 3.26
N TRP A 190 -20.03 -7.05 4.20
CA TRP A 190 -18.60 -6.99 4.50
C TRP A 190 -18.15 -8.27 5.21
N LEU A 191 -17.06 -8.85 4.74
CA LEU A 191 -16.50 -10.10 5.24
C LEU A 191 -15.06 -9.87 5.70
N ASN A 192 -14.72 -10.36 6.90
CA ASN A 192 -13.39 -10.23 7.48
C ASN A 192 -12.49 -11.40 7.04
N LEU A 193 -11.35 -11.11 6.39
CA LEU A 193 -10.35 -12.08 5.96
C LEU A 193 -9.19 -12.23 6.96
N GLY A 194 -9.26 -11.54 8.09
CA GLY A 194 -8.23 -11.47 9.13
C GLY A 194 -6.95 -10.82 8.64
N GLY A 195 -5.82 -11.29 9.16
CA GLY A 195 -4.51 -10.72 8.88
C GLY A 195 -4.28 -9.39 9.61
N TYR A 196 -3.18 -8.73 9.28
CA TYR A 196 -2.85 -7.41 9.81
C TYR A 196 -2.01 -6.67 8.77
N SER A 197 -2.42 -5.45 8.39
CA SER A 197 -1.65 -4.58 7.50
C SER A 197 -1.22 -3.29 8.20
N GLN A 198 0.06 -2.94 8.06
CA GLN A 198 0.59 -1.63 8.45
C GLN A 198 0.22 -0.52 7.46
N PHE A 199 -0.05 -0.89 6.22
CA PHE A 199 -0.35 0.01 5.11
C PHE A 199 -1.72 -0.34 4.51
N GLY A 200 -1.88 -0.26 3.19
CA GLY A 200 -3.08 -0.73 2.49
C GLY A 200 -3.03 -2.22 2.15
N VAL A 201 -3.89 -2.59 1.20
CA VAL A 201 -3.95 -3.91 0.56
C VAL A 201 -3.81 -3.73 -0.95
N ALA A 202 -3.12 -4.65 -1.62
CA ALA A 202 -3.14 -4.77 -3.07
C ALA A 202 -3.87 -6.04 -3.47
N ALA A 203 -4.55 -6.01 -4.61
CA ALA A 203 -5.28 -7.15 -5.15
C ALA A 203 -5.03 -7.26 -6.66
N ALA A 204 -4.89 -8.48 -7.15
CA ALA A 204 -4.84 -8.78 -8.57
C ALA A 204 -5.58 -10.09 -8.86
N SER A 205 -5.98 -10.27 -10.12
CA SER A 205 -6.56 -11.50 -10.63
C SER A 205 -5.84 -11.86 -11.92
N TRP A 206 -5.47 -13.13 -12.07
CA TRP A 206 -4.87 -13.64 -13.31
C TRP A 206 -5.85 -14.48 -14.14
N GLY A 207 -7.08 -14.66 -13.68
CA GLY A 207 -8.06 -15.51 -14.36
C GLY A 207 -9.38 -15.61 -13.60
N GLU A 208 -10.35 -16.23 -14.25
CA GLU A 208 -11.69 -16.37 -13.67
C GLU A 208 -11.62 -17.08 -12.32
N ASN A 209 -12.34 -16.53 -11.33
CA ASN A 209 -12.42 -17.10 -9.99
C ASN A 209 -11.09 -17.18 -9.23
N ARG A 210 -10.09 -16.39 -9.64
CA ARG A 210 -8.85 -16.20 -8.89
C ARG A 210 -8.74 -14.79 -8.33
N LEU A 211 -8.31 -14.67 -7.08
CA LEU A 211 -7.88 -13.41 -6.48
C LEU A 211 -6.60 -13.65 -5.68
N ASP A 212 -5.66 -12.71 -5.75
CA ASP A 212 -4.42 -12.72 -4.99
C ASP A 212 -4.29 -11.38 -4.26
N LEU A 213 -4.14 -11.45 -2.93
CA LEU A 213 -4.07 -10.30 -2.02
C LEU A 213 -2.70 -10.17 -1.41
N PHE A 214 -2.21 -8.94 -1.31
CA PHE A 214 -0.91 -8.63 -0.71
C PHE A 214 -1.06 -7.55 0.35
N ILE A 215 -0.51 -7.81 1.52
CA ILE A 215 -0.43 -6.85 2.63
C ILE A 215 0.98 -6.82 3.21
N VAL A 216 1.28 -5.81 4.02
CA VAL A 216 2.53 -5.74 4.78
C VAL A 216 2.23 -5.86 6.27
N ASN A 217 2.69 -6.94 6.88
CA ASN A 217 2.42 -7.22 8.28
C ASN A 217 3.34 -6.40 9.20
N TRP A 218 3.14 -6.44 10.52
CA TRP A 218 3.86 -5.63 11.52
C TRP A 218 5.39 -5.84 11.52
N ASP A 219 5.85 -7.00 11.07
CA ASP A 219 7.28 -7.34 10.95
C ASP A 219 7.92 -6.73 9.68
N GLY A 220 7.14 -6.01 8.87
CA GLY A 220 7.55 -5.41 7.61
C GLY A 220 7.58 -6.39 6.44
N ALA A 221 7.29 -7.68 6.64
CA ALA A 221 7.26 -8.63 5.54
C ALA A 221 5.95 -8.53 4.76
N MET A 222 6.02 -8.86 3.47
CA MET A 222 4.83 -9.04 2.65
C MET A 222 4.17 -10.38 2.98
N TYR A 223 2.84 -10.36 3.09
CA TYR A 223 2.00 -11.54 3.25
C TYR A 223 1.02 -11.63 2.09
N HIS A 224 0.73 -12.86 1.68
CA HIS A 224 -0.13 -13.19 0.57
C HIS A 224 -1.30 -14.08 1.02
N LYS A 225 -2.47 -13.86 0.44
CA LYS A 225 -3.66 -14.71 0.60
C LYS A 225 -4.38 -14.77 -0.74
N TYR A 226 -4.96 -15.91 -1.06
CA TYR A 226 -5.65 -16.06 -2.34
C TYR A 226 -7.00 -16.74 -2.21
N TRP A 227 -7.84 -16.50 -3.21
CA TRP A 227 -9.08 -17.22 -3.47
C TRP A 227 -8.86 -18.19 -4.64
N ASP A 228 -9.19 -19.46 -4.46
CA ASP A 228 -9.01 -20.51 -5.49
C ASP A 228 -10.26 -20.83 -6.31
N GLY A 229 -11.34 -20.06 -6.11
CA GLY A 229 -12.65 -20.30 -6.70
C GLY A 229 -13.66 -20.88 -5.73
N SER A 230 -13.22 -21.43 -4.60
CA SER A 230 -14.08 -22.06 -3.60
C SER A 230 -13.77 -21.64 -2.17
N ILE A 231 -12.50 -21.45 -1.82
CA ILE A 231 -12.06 -21.08 -0.48
C ILE A 231 -10.93 -20.05 -0.52
N TRP A 232 -10.82 -19.30 0.57
CA TRP A 232 -9.67 -18.47 0.83
C TRP A 232 -8.56 -19.32 1.48
N SER A 233 -7.33 -19.19 0.99
CA SER A 233 -6.14 -19.78 1.62
C SER A 233 -5.87 -19.16 3.00
N ASP A 234 -4.96 -19.74 3.78
CA ASP A 234 -4.34 -19.01 4.90
C ASP A 234 -3.41 -17.89 4.40
N TRP A 235 -3.03 -16.97 5.30
CA TRP A 235 -2.03 -15.96 5.01
C TRP A 235 -0.62 -16.58 5.01
N GLU A 236 0.08 -16.50 3.88
CA GLU A 236 1.46 -16.97 3.74
C GLU A 236 2.47 -15.81 3.74
N LYS A 237 3.64 -16.02 4.34
CA LYS A 237 4.69 -15.01 4.43
C LYS A 237 5.60 -15.08 3.20
N LEU A 238 5.66 -14.00 2.43
CA LEU A 238 6.53 -13.86 1.24
C LEU A 238 7.89 -13.22 1.54
N GLY A 239 8.12 -12.80 2.78
CA GLY A 239 9.37 -12.19 3.24
C GLY A 239 9.53 -10.74 2.77
N GLY A 240 10.78 -10.28 2.69
CA GLY A 240 11.11 -8.88 2.39
C GLY A 240 10.98 -7.96 3.60
N TYR A 241 11.29 -6.67 3.39
CA TYR A 241 11.04 -5.59 4.34
C TYR A 241 10.47 -4.39 3.57
N CYS A 242 9.14 -4.31 3.53
CA CYS A 242 8.35 -3.39 2.75
C CYS A 242 7.97 -2.17 3.59
N ILE A 243 8.09 -0.98 3.02
CA ILE A 243 7.79 0.30 3.70
C ILE A 243 6.65 1.09 3.04
N SER A 244 5.85 0.43 2.21
CA SER A 244 4.69 1.00 1.52
C SER A 244 3.59 -0.04 1.32
N THR A 245 2.39 0.41 0.97
CA THR A 245 1.37 -0.48 0.38
C THR A 245 1.98 -1.19 -0.84
N PRO A 246 1.71 -2.49 -1.03
CA PRO A 246 2.13 -3.19 -2.25
C PRO A 246 1.38 -2.67 -3.49
N ALA A 247 1.90 -2.97 -4.67
CA ALA A 247 1.11 -3.01 -5.90
C ALA A 247 1.11 -4.44 -6.44
N ALA A 248 0.00 -4.88 -7.03
CA ALA A 248 -0.13 -6.21 -7.59
C ALA A 248 -0.78 -6.13 -8.97
N VAL A 249 -0.33 -6.98 -9.90
CA VAL A 249 -0.81 -7.00 -11.27
C VAL A 249 -0.60 -8.38 -11.87
N SER A 250 -1.43 -8.73 -12.85
CA SER A 250 -1.23 -9.89 -13.71
C SER A 250 -1.15 -9.42 -15.16
N TRP A 251 -0.26 -10.04 -15.95
CA TRP A 251 -0.22 -9.86 -17.40
C TRP A 251 -0.69 -11.11 -18.16
N GLY A 252 -1.02 -12.20 -17.48
CA GLY A 252 -1.37 -13.46 -18.14
C GLY A 252 -1.84 -14.54 -17.17
N LEU A 253 -2.40 -15.62 -17.73
CA LEU A 253 -2.89 -16.73 -16.92
C LEU A 253 -1.78 -17.32 -16.05
N ASN A 254 -2.11 -17.63 -14.80
CA ASN A 254 -1.23 -18.23 -13.81
C ASN A 254 0.04 -17.38 -13.53
N ARG A 255 -0.08 -16.05 -13.63
CA ARG A 255 1.01 -15.11 -13.37
C ARG A 255 0.54 -13.96 -12.49
N ILE A 256 1.28 -13.70 -11.42
CA ILE A 256 1.13 -12.52 -10.57
C ILE A 256 2.48 -11.89 -10.29
N ASP A 257 2.53 -10.58 -10.40
CA ASP A 257 3.66 -9.75 -10.06
C ASP A 257 3.26 -8.78 -8.95
N THR A 258 4.08 -8.71 -7.90
CA THR A 258 3.89 -7.80 -6.79
C THR A 258 5.12 -6.92 -6.58
N PHE A 259 4.88 -5.68 -6.20
CA PHE A 259 5.88 -4.64 -6.06
C PHE A 259 5.73 -3.94 -4.71
N ALA A 260 6.85 -3.58 -4.10
CA ALA A 260 6.86 -2.77 -2.89
C ALA A 260 8.14 -1.96 -2.79
N LEU A 261 8.14 -0.94 -1.93
CA LEU A 261 9.36 -0.22 -1.60
C LEU A 261 10.14 -0.93 -0.50
N GLY A 262 11.44 -1.11 -0.69
CA GLY A 262 12.37 -1.55 0.35
C GLY A 262 12.75 -0.40 1.29
N SER A 263 13.52 -0.69 2.35
CA SER A 263 13.98 0.31 3.33
C SER A 263 14.85 1.43 2.72
N ASP A 264 15.44 1.19 1.57
CA ASP A 264 16.20 2.17 0.78
C ASP A 264 15.34 2.97 -0.21
N ARG A 265 14.01 2.76 -0.17
CA ARG A 265 13.01 3.36 -1.07
C ARG A 265 13.15 2.96 -2.54
N ALA A 266 13.96 1.95 -2.86
CA ALA A 266 13.97 1.35 -4.18
C ALA A 266 12.74 0.44 -4.37
N VAL A 267 12.35 0.24 -5.63
CA VAL A 267 11.30 -0.73 -5.97
C VAL A 267 11.89 -2.13 -5.95
N TYR A 268 11.21 -3.01 -5.24
CA TYR A 268 11.45 -4.45 -5.25
C TYR A 268 10.26 -5.16 -5.88
N HIS A 269 10.56 -6.22 -6.61
CA HIS A 269 9.62 -7.03 -7.36
C HIS A 269 9.72 -8.49 -6.92
N LYS A 270 8.56 -9.15 -6.85
CA LYS A 270 8.45 -10.59 -6.62
C LYS A 270 7.31 -11.11 -7.47
N CYS A 271 7.43 -12.33 -7.98
CA CYS A 271 6.40 -12.88 -8.86
C CYS A 271 6.19 -14.37 -8.67
N TRP A 272 5.00 -14.81 -9.05
CA TRP A 272 4.62 -16.20 -9.20
C TRP A 272 4.92 -16.63 -10.64
N ASP A 273 5.69 -17.70 -10.83
CA ASP A 273 6.06 -18.21 -12.15
C ASP A 273 5.10 -19.29 -12.70
N GLY A 274 3.97 -19.50 -12.03
CA GLY A 274 3.02 -20.55 -12.33
C GLY A 274 3.17 -21.79 -11.45
N SER A 275 4.28 -21.90 -10.70
CA SER A 275 4.55 -23.01 -9.77
C SER A 275 5.11 -22.56 -8.42
N ASN A 276 5.89 -21.48 -8.40
CA ASN A 276 6.56 -20.98 -7.21
C ASN A 276 6.63 -19.45 -7.19
N TRP A 277 6.73 -18.91 -5.99
CA TRP A 277 7.14 -17.53 -5.76
C TRP A 277 8.66 -17.38 -5.94
N LEU A 278 9.09 -16.64 -6.96
CA LEU A 278 10.51 -16.32 -7.20
C LEU A 278 11.08 -15.41 -6.11
N GLY A 279 12.41 -15.29 -6.02
CA GLY A 279 13.07 -14.40 -5.07
C GLY A 279 12.73 -12.91 -5.27
N TRP A 280 12.97 -12.08 -4.26
CA TRP A 280 12.85 -10.62 -4.40
C TRP A 280 13.95 -10.08 -5.31
N GLU A 281 13.56 -9.38 -6.37
CA GLU A 281 14.44 -8.68 -7.30
C GLU A 281 14.41 -7.17 -7.01
N LYS A 282 15.58 -6.53 -6.98
CA LYS A 282 15.68 -5.08 -6.82
C LYS A 282 15.66 -4.41 -8.20
N LEU A 283 14.62 -3.61 -8.48
CA LEU A 283 14.48 -2.86 -9.73
C LEU A 283 15.09 -1.45 -9.69
N GLY A 284 15.60 -1.05 -8.52
CA GLY A 284 16.21 0.26 -8.31
C GLY A 284 15.18 1.39 -8.23
N GLY A 285 15.58 2.58 -8.68
CA GLY A 285 14.77 3.79 -8.51
C GLY A 285 14.76 4.30 -7.07
N TYR A 286 14.01 5.37 -6.84
CA TYR A 286 13.74 5.92 -5.52
C TYR A 286 12.32 6.49 -5.51
N SER A 287 11.44 5.98 -4.64
CA SER A 287 10.08 6.48 -4.52
C SER A 287 9.79 7.11 -3.16
N GLN A 288 9.04 8.22 -3.18
CA GLN A 288 8.58 8.87 -1.96
C GLN A 288 7.35 8.21 -1.33
N TYR A 289 6.43 7.70 -2.15
CA TYR A 289 5.06 7.39 -1.73
C TYR A 289 4.60 5.95 -1.99
N GLY A 290 5.21 5.25 -2.93
CA GLY A 290 4.82 3.88 -3.29
C GLY A 290 5.17 3.52 -4.73
N VAL A 291 4.56 2.46 -5.24
CA VAL A 291 4.67 2.02 -6.63
C VAL A 291 3.27 1.71 -7.14
N ALA A 292 2.98 2.06 -8.38
CA ALA A 292 1.81 1.58 -9.11
C ALA A 292 2.27 0.60 -10.18
N ALA A 293 1.43 -0.38 -10.52
CA ALA A 293 1.70 -1.37 -11.54
C ALA A 293 0.46 -1.59 -12.41
N ALA A 294 0.65 -1.72 -13.71
CA ALA A 294 -0.38 -2.04 -14.68
C ALA A 294 0.19 -2.98 -15.75
N SER A 295 -0.71 -3.67 -16.46
CA SER A 295 -0.38 -4.53 -17.58
C SER A 295 -1.26 -4.15 -18.76
N GLY A 296 -0.64 -3.67 -19.85
CA GLY A 296 -1.34 -3.28 -21.08
C GLY A 296 -1.46 -4.38 -22.13
N ALA A 297 -0.71 -5.47 -21.99
CA ALA A 297 -0.66 -6.56 -22.94
C ALA A 297 -0.13 -7.83 -22.27
N GLU A 298 -0.30 -8.97 -22.93
CA GLU A 298 0.32 -10.20 -22.46
C GLU A 298 1.85 -10.05 -22.39
N ASN A 299 2.44 -10.53 -21.29
CA ASN A 299 3.88 -10.45 -21.04
C ASN A 299 4.43 -9.01 -20.99
N ARG A 300 3.59 -8.04 -20.61
CA ARG A 300 3.98 -6.64 -20.45
C ARG A 300 3.61 -6.13 -19.06
N LEU A 301 4.57 -5.48 -18.39
CA LEU A 301 4.32 -4.76 -17.16
C LEU A 301 4.83 -3.34 -17.27
N ASP A 302 4.09 -2.40 -16.70
CA ASP A 302 4.46 -1.00 -16.57
C ASP A 302 4.31 -0.60 -15.11
N ILE A 303 5.39 -0.07 -14.52
CA ILE A 303 5.42 0.42 -13.14
C ILE A 303 5.75 1.90 -13.09
N TYR A 304 5.14 2.59 -12.13
CA TYR A 304 5.25 4.03 -11.96
C TYR A 304 5.59 4.37 -10.52
N ILE A 305 6.49 5.33 -10.35
CA ILE A 305 6.88 5.87 -9.05
C ILE A 305 6.92 7.39 -9.07
N ILE A 306 6.84 7.98 -7.88
CA ILE A 306 7.10 9.40 -7.68
C ILE A 306 8.46 9.56 -7.01
N ALA A 307 9.41 10.15 -7.73
CA ALA A 307 10.76 10.34 -7.24
C ALA A 307 10.87 11.52 -6.26
N ARG A 308 12.07 11.75 -5.72
CA ARG A 308 12.31 12.78 -4.69
C ARG A 308 11.96 14.20 -5.15
N ASN A 309 12.08 14.45 -6.45
CA ASN A 309 11.74 15.71 -7.10
C ASN A 309 10.24 15.85 -7.40
N GLY A 310 9.42 14.88 -7.00
CA GLY A 310 7.99 14.83 -7.30
C GLY A 310 7.66 14.36 -8.72
N ALA A 311 8.66 14.16 -9.60
CA ALA A 311 8.42 13.72 -10.96
C ALA A 311 7.99 12.26 -11.01
N VAL A 312 7.15 11.94 -12.00
CA VAL A 312 6.72 10.58 -12.31
C VAL A 312 7.82 9.91 -13.11
N TYR A 313 8.26 8.75 -12.63
CA TYR A 313 9.15 7.87 -13.37
C TYR A 313 8.43 6.59 -13.73
N HIS A 314 8.74 6.05 -14.90
CA HIS A 314 8.20 4.83 -15.44
C HIS A 314 9.30 3.82 -15.72
N LYS A 315 8.99 2.55 -15.51
CA LYS A 315 9.85 1.42 -15.86
C LYS A 315 8.96 0.31 -16.38
N CYS A 316 9.45 -0.48 -17.31
CA CYS A 316 8.64 -1.54 -17.89
C CYS A 316 9.39 -2.85 -18.11
N TRP A 317 8.62 -3.93 -18.17
CA TRP A 317 9.05 -5.24 -18.63
C TRP A 317 8.67 -5.39 -20.11
N ASP A 318 9.64 -5.57 -21.00
CA ASP A 318 9.41 -5.67 -22.45
C ASP A 318 9.13 -7.10 -22.94
N GLY A 319 8.82 -8.01 -22.03
CA GLY A 319 8.64 -9.43 -22.32
C GLY A 319 9.90 -10.27 -22.13
N SER A 320 11.08 -9.64 -22.01
CA SER A 320 12.35 -10.31 -21.74
C SER A 320 13.18 -9.65 -20.65
N ASN A 321 13.09 -8.33 -20.50
CA ASN A 321 13.91 -7.55 -19.57
C ASN A 321 13.15 -6.36 -18.98
N TRP A 322 13.60 -5.96 -17.79
CA TRP A 322 13.23 -4.69 -17.18
C TRP A 322 14.00 -3.52 -17.84
N VAL A 323 13.36 -2.81 -18.77
CA VAL A 323 13.87 -1.59 -19.42
C VAL A 323 14.09 -0.48 -18.39
N GLY A 324 15.04 0.44 -18.59
CA GLY A 324 15.44 1.48 -17.63
C GLY A 324 14.32 2.38 -17.08
N TRP A 325 14.66 3.22 -16.08
CA TRP A 325 13.72 4.22 -15.56
C TRP A 325 13.68 5.44 -16.46
N ASP A 326 12.51 5.73 -17.02
CA ASP A 326 12.24 6.91 -17.84
C ASP A 326 11.58 8.00 -17.00
N ASN A 327 12.07 9.24 -17.11
CA ASN A 327 11.46 10.40 -16.47
C ASN A 327 10.31 10.92 -17.34
N LEU A 328 9.08 10.82 -16.84
CA LEU A 328 7.89 11.28 -17.53
C LEU A 328 7.52 12.74 -17.18
N GLY A 329 8.26 13.37 -16.27
CA GLY A 329 8.04 14.73 -15.80
C GLY A 329 6.91 14.84 -14.77
N GLY A 330 6.34 16.04 -14.65
CA GLY A 330 5.25 16.34 -13.71
C GLY A 330 5.70 16.52 -12.26
N TYR A 331 4.72 16.72 -11.38
CA TYR A 331 4.92 16.82 -9.93
C TYR A 331 3.71 16.22 -9.19
N SER A 332 3.94 15.21 -8.37
CA SER A 332 2.92 14.56 -7.52
C SER A 332 3.37 14.51 -6.07
N ILE A 333 2.40 14.59 -5.16
CA ILE A 333 2.59 14.49 -3.71
C ILE A 333 1.97 13.23 -3.10
N ALA A 334 1.53 12.30 -3.94
CA ALA A 334 0.96 11.01 -3.54
C ALA A 334 1.39 9.89 -4.48
N ALA A 335 1.17 8.64 -4.05
CA ALA A 335 1.43 7.47 -4.88
C ALA A 335 0.57 7.53 -6.17
N PRO A 336 1.12 7.10 -7.32
CA PRO A 336 0.35 7.03 -8.55
C PRO A 336 -0.65 5.88 -8.47
N ALA A 337 -1.70 5.93 -9.29
CA ALA A 337 -2.51 4.77 -9.65
C ALA A 337 -2.35 4.52 -11.15
N ALA A 338 -2.28 3.26 -11.58
CA ALA A 338 -2.16 2.90 -12.98
C ALA A 338 -3.11 1.75 -13.31
N VAL A 339 -3.80 1.85 -14.44
CA VAL A 339 -4.70 0.82 -14.97
C VAL A 339 -4.52 0.73 -16.49
N SER A 340 -4.90 -0.38 -17.09
CA SER A 340 -4.97 -0.51 -18.55
C SER A 340 -6.42 -0.55 -18.97
N SER A 341 -6.89 0.45 -19.72
CA SER A 341 -8.27 0.43 -20.23
C SER A 341 -8.42 -0.43 -21.47
N GLU A 342 -7.36 -0.61 -22.26
CA GLU A 342 -7.37 -1.28 -23.57
C GLU A 342 -5.99 -1.88 -23.85
N ALA A 343 -5.92 -2.84 -24.78
CA ALA A 343 -4.64 -3.39 -25.22
C ALA A 343 -3.69 -2.28 -25.69
N SER A 344 -2.44 -2.35 -25.24
CA SER A 344 -1.39 -1.38 -25.57
C SER A 344 -1.66 0.05 -25.05
N ARG A 345 -2.53 0.24 -24.05
CA ARG A 345 -2.76 1.54 -23.39
C ARG A 345 -2.67 1.43 -21.88
N VAL A 346 -1.80 2.23 -21.26
CA VAL A 346 -1.74 2.37 -19.80
C VAL A 346 -2.13 3.79 -19.41
N ASP A 347 -3.13 3.88 -18.53
CA ASP A 347 -3.72 5.08 -17.97
C ASP A 347 -3.16 5.29 -16.55
N THR A 348 -2.47 6.42 -16.34
CA THR A 348 -1.87 6.79 -15.05
C THR A 348 -2.60 7.97 -14.43
N PHE A 349 -2.89 7.88 -13.13
CA PHE A 349 -3.53 8.91 -12.33
C PHE A 349 -2.59 9.37 -11.20
N VAL A 350 -2.42 10.67 -11.00
CA VAL A 350 -1.56 11.26 -9.96
C VAL A 350 -2.24 12.42 -9.25
N LEU A 351 -1.89 12.69 -7.99
CA LEU A 351 -2.43 13.82 -7.23
C LEU A 351 -1.44 15.00 -7.28
N GLY A 352 -1.86 16.13 -7.85
CA GLY A 352 -1.04 17.33 -7.91
C GLY A 352 -0.98 18.09 -6.58
N SER A 353 -0.12 19.10 -6.53
CA SER A 353 0.08 19.96 -5.35
C SER A 353 -1.17 20.79 -4.97
N ASP A 354 -2.08 20.99 -5.92
CA ASP A 354 -3.39 21.62 -5.77
C ASP A 354 -4.49 20.65 -5.27
N ARG A 355 -4.13 19.37 -5.03
CA ARG A 355 -5.04 18.27 -4.67
C ARG A 355 -6.02 17.87 -5.77
N ALA A 356 -5.78 18.26 -7.02
CA ALA A 356 -6.52 17.73 -8.16
C ALA A 356 -5.93 16.38 -8.62
N VAL A 357 -6.76 15.53 -9.21
CA VAL A 357 -6.34 14.27 -9.84
C VAL A 357 -6.00 14.54 -11.30
N TYR A 358 -4.80 14.18 -11.71
CA TYR A 358 -4.27 14.34 -13.06
C TYR A 358 -4.19 12.98 -13.72
N TYR A 359 -4.46 12.95 -15.03
CA TYR A 359 -4.56 11.74 -15.83
C TYR A 359 -3.61 11.84 -17.03
N LYS A 360 -2.85 10.79 -17.33
CA LYS A 360 -2.07 10.68 -18.57
C LYS A 360 -2.06 9.25 -19.05
N TRP A 361 -2.28 9.06 -20.34
CA TRP A 361 -2.18 7.75 -20.96
C TRP A 361 -0.98 7.67 -21.89
N TYR A 362 -0.51 6.45 -22.08
CA TYR A 362 0.59 6.13 -22.96
C TYR A 362 0.21 4.94 -23.82
N ARG A 363 0.56 5.00 -25.10
CA ARG A 363 0.57 3.81 -25.95
C ARG A 363 1.85 3.04 -25.68
N VAL A 364 1.67 1.79 -25.30
CA VAL A 364 2.75 0.82 -25.21
C VAL A 364 2.98 0.29 -26.64
N ALA A 365 4.22 0.30 -27.12
CA ALA A 365 4.51 -0.25 -28.44
C ALA A 365 4.28 -1.77 -28.44
N ASP A 366 3.73 -2.29 -29.54
CA ASP A 366 3.46 -3.71 -29.76
C ASP A 366 4.73 -4.58 -29.74
#